data_AF-A0A821BKP7-F1
#
_entry.id   AF-A0A821BKP7-F1
#
_cell.length_a   1.000
_cell.length_b   1.000
_cell.length_c   1.000
_cell.angle_alpha   90.00
_cell.angle_beta   90.00
_cell.angle_gamma   90.00
#
_symmetry.space_group_name_H-M   'P 1'
#
loop_
_entity.id
_entity.type
_entity.pdbx_description
1 polymer ?
#
loop_
_entity_poly.entity_id
_entity_poly.type
_entity_poly.pdbx_seq_one_letter_code
_entity_poly.pdbx_strand_id
1 'polypeptide(L)'
;EKLNSKLKIFSLTTIVEDVTYLDANRWEELIRTKLPKLEEFYFRYSAYFSENYDTPLYFGQCNQFISPFWLQRRWILEIEVEFENVIYLIRPYQYILKRSFYIE
;
A
#
# COMPACT_ATOMS: atom_id res chain seq x y z
N GLU A 1 8.84 18.61 -13.43
CA GLU A 1 9.84 18.64 -12.34
C GLU A 1 10.08 17.23 -11.77
N LYS A 2 11.28 16.97 -11.23
CA LYS A 2 11.55 15.76 -10.42
C LYS A 2 11.20 16.12 -8.97
N LEU A 3 10.26 15.41 -8.35
CA LEU A 3 10.12 15.48 -6.89
C LEU A 3 11.46 15.09 -6.24
N ASN A 4 11.70 15.63 -5.06
CA ASN A 4 12.98 15.58 -4.35
C ASN A 4 13.68 14.21 -4.48
N SER A 5 14.76 14.18 -5.26
CA SER A 5 15.51 12.96 -5.62
C SER A 5 16.23 12.30 -4.44
N LYS A 6 16.12 12.88 -3.23
CA LYS A 6 16.68 12.39 -1.98
C LYS A 6 15.63 11.83 -1.02
N LEU A 7 14.34 11.83 -1.40
CA LEU A 7 13.29 11.27 -0.55
C LEU A 7 13.49 9.76 -0.39
N LYS A 8 13.67 9.31 0.86
CA LYS A 8 13.88 7.90 1.22
C LYS A 8 12.62 7.24 1.75
N ILE A 9 11.76 7.99 2.44
CA ILE A 9 10.53 7.48 3.04
C ILE A 9 9.38 8.34 2.54
N PHE A 10 8.32 7.68 2.07
CA PHE A 10 7.09 8.34 1.66
C PHE A 10 5.93 7.63 2.33
N SER A 11 5.14 8.40 3.09
CA SER A 11 3.98 7.91 3.81
C SER A 11 2.75 8.71 3.38
N LEU A 12 1.68 8.01 3.04
CA LEU A 12 0.42 8.62 2.64
C LEU A 12 -0.75 7.89 3.30
N THR A 13 -1.67 8.66 3.88
CA THR A 13 -2.94 8.16 4.41
C THR A 13 -4.07 8.92 3.74
N THR A 14 -5.05 8.20 3.20
CA THR A 14 -6.23 8.77 2.53
C THR A 14 -7.48 7.95 2.85
N ILE A 15 -8.64 8.60 2.77
CA ILE A 15 -9.95 8.07 3.14
C ILE A 15 -10.91 8.41 2.00
N VAL A 16 -11.64 7.43 1.48
CA VAL A 16 -12.90 7.56 0.69
C VAL A 16 -12.92 8.64 -0.41
N GLU A 17 -11.81 8.88 -1.11
CA GLU A 17 -11.75 9.94 -2.14
C GLU A 17 -11.59 9.42 -3.56
N ASP A 18 -10.80 8.36 -3.78
CA ASP A 18 -10.52 7.87 -5.13
C ASP A 18 -9.96 6.43 -5.13
N VAL A 19 -10.72 5.46 -5.61
CA VAL A 19 -10.26 4.06 -5.71
C VAL A 19 -9.05 3.90 -6.64
N THR A 20 -8.76 4.89 -7.50
CA THR A 20 -7.59 4.86 -8.37
C THR A 20 -6.27 4.98 -7.62
N TYR A 21 -6.29 5.28 -6.31
CA TYR A 21 -5.11 5.13 -5.45
C TYR A 21 -4.71 3.66 -5.20
N LEU A 22 -5.58 2.69 -5.52
CA LEU A 22 -5.26 1.26 -5.46
C LEU A 22 -4.65 0.72 -6.78
N ASP A 23 -4.34 1.59 -7.74
CA ASP A 23 -3.63 1.24 -8.97
C ASP A 23 -2.12 1.10 -8.72
N ALA A 24 -1.62 -0.14 -8.75
CA ALA A 24 -0.21 -0.42 -8.48
C ALA A 24 0.72 0.09 -9.59
N ASN A 25 0.24 0.18 -10.84
CA ASN A 25 1.06 0.65 -11.96
C ASN A 25 1.33 2.15 -11.85
N ARG A 26 0.34 2.94 -11.41
CA ARG A 26 0.50 4.38 -11.15
C ARG A 26 1.54 4.64 -10.07
N TRP A 27 1.49 3.88 -8.97
CA TRP A 27 2.50 3.99 -7.92
C TRP A 27 3.88 3.56 -8.40
N GLU A 28 3.98 2.45 -9.14
CA GLU A 28 5.25 2.00 -9.71
C GLU A 28 5.86 3.07 -10.65
N GLU A 29 5.07 3.65 -11.55
CA GLU A 29 5.52 4.69 -12.47
C GLU A 29 5.99 5.95 -11.71
N LEU A 30 5.19 6.42 -10.74
CA LEU A 30 5.55 7.58 -9.93
C LEU A 30 6.87 7.36 -9.19
N ILE A 31 7.02 6.20 -8.55
CA ILE A 31 8.20 5.90 -7.75
C ILE A 31 9.43 5.74 -8.64
N ARG A 32 9.32 5.04 -9.78
CA ARG A 32 10.43 4.91 -10.74
C ARG A 32 10.88 6.24 -11.30
N THR A 33 9.94 7.11 -11.67
CA THR A 33 10.25 8.34 -12.42
C THR A 33 10.55 9.54 -11.52
N LYS A 34 9.89 9.64 -10.37
CA LYS A 34 9.96 10.81 -9.48
C LYS A 34 10.68 10.54 -8.18
N LEU A 35 10.63 9.31 -7.66
CA LEU A 35 11.19 8.96 -6.34
C LEU A 35 12.19 7.78 -6.44
N PRO A 36 13.22 7.85 -7.31
CA PRO A 36 14.08 6.70 -7.59
C PRO A 36 14.91 6.22 -6.39
N LYS A 37 15.10 7.08 -5.38
CA LYS A 37 15.83 6.76 -4.14
C LYS A 37 14.91 6.41 -2.96
N LEU A 38 13.61 6.21 -3.23
CA LEU A 38 12.68 5.76 -2.20
C LEU A 38 13.09 4.38 -1.71
N GLU A 39 13.22 4.22 -0.40
CA GLU A 39 13.58 2.98 0.30
C GLU A 39 12.34 2.37 0.95
N GLU A 40 11.43 3.22 1.47
CA GLU A 40 10.21 2.79 2.14
C GLU A 40 9.00 3.55 1.62
N PHE A 41 7.94 2.79 1.33
CA PHE A 41 6.64 3.32 0.96
C PHE A 41 5.59 2.79 1.92
N TYR A 42 4.93 3.72 2.62
CA TYR A 42 3.80 3.44 3.48
C TYR A 42 2.55 4.06 2.89
N PHE A 43 1.52 3.25 2.69
CA PHE A 43 0.24 3.71 2.18
C PHE A 43 -0.87 3.12 3.01
N ARG A 44 -1.82 3.96 3.43
CA ARG A 44 -3.05 3.54 4.10
C ARG A 44 -4.25 4.15 3.38
N TYR A 45 -5.10 3.30 2.83
CA TYR A 45 -6.35 3.68 2.21
C TYR A 45 -7.51 3.07 2.98
N SER A 46 -8.40 3.91 3.50
CA SER A 46 -9.60 3.49 4.21
C SER A 46 -10.82 3.65 3.31
N ALA A 47 -11.52 2.56 3.04
CA ALA A 47 -12.78 2.54 2.31
C ALA A 47 -13.92 2.17 3.26
N TYR A 48 -14.83 3.11 3.49
CA TYR A 48 -16.07 2.86 4.22
C TYR A 48 -17.12 2.30 3.25
N PHE A 49 -17.85 1.27 3.64
CA PHE A 49 -19.01 0.76 2.90
C PHE A 49 -20.22 0.81 3.82
N SER A 50 -21.15 1.74 3.58
CA SER A 50 -22.43 1.73 4.29
C SER A 50 -23.41 0.81 3.57
N GLU A 51 -24.38 0.27 4.30
CA GLU A 51 -25.42 -0.65 3.79
C GLU A 51 -26.20 -0.13 2.56
N ASN A 52 -26.13 1.19 2.29
CA ASN A 52 -26.81 1.85 1.16
C ASN A 52 -25.92 2.08 -0.07
N TYR A 53 -24.63 1.75 -0.01
CA TYR A 53 -23.72 1.81 -1.15
C TYR A 53 -23.26 0.41 -1.51
N ASP A 54 -23.37 0.06 -2.78
CA ASP A 54 -22.77 -1.15 -3.33
C ASP A 54 -21.33 -1.29 -2.79
N THR A 55 -21.02 -2.46 -2.24
CA THR A 55 -19.69 -2.78 -1.68
C THR A 55 -18.58 -2.24 -2.59
N PRO A 56 -17.58 -1.52 -2.03
CA PRO A 56 -16.53 -0.89 -2.82
C PRO A 56 -15.89 -1.94 -3.72
N LEU A 57 -15.96 -1.66 -5.01
CA LEU A 57 -15.65 -2.48 -6.19
C LEU A 57 -14.19 -2.95 -6.30
N TYR A 58 -13.44 -2.99 -5.20
CA TYR A 58 -12.12 -3.60 -5.20
C TYR A 58 -12.22 -5.07 -4.77
N PHE A 59 -12.80 -5.88 -5.66
CA PHE A 59 -13.05 -7.31 -5.43
C PHE A 59 -12.57 -8.23 -6.57
N GLY A 60 -11.65 -7.81 -7.45
CA GLY A 60 -11.40 -8.68 -8.60
C GLY A 60 -10.21 -8.49 -9.53
N GLN A 61 -9.39 -7.44 -9.42
CA GLN A 61 -8.11 -7.50 -10.13
C GLN A 61 -7.11 -8.22 -9.22
N CYS A 62 -6.52 -9.31 -9.74
CA CYS A 62 -5.42 -10.02 -9.09
C CYS A 62 -4.48 -9.01 -8.44
N ASN A 63 -4.06 -9.26 -7.19
CA ASN A 63 -3.19 -8.36 -6.42
C ASN A 63 -2.13 -7.73 -7.33
N GLN A 64 -2.31 -6.46 -7.70
CA GLN A 64 -1.43 -5.79 -8.67
C GLN A 64 -0.06 -5.45 -8.05
N PHE A 65 0.03 -5.49 -6.72
CA PHE A 65 1.24 -5.22 -5.94
C PHE A 65 2.16 -6.47 -5.85
N ILE A 66 2.16 -7.30 -6.90
CA ILE A 66 3.03 -8.49 -7.05
C ILE A 66 3.96 -8.41 -8.26
N SER A 67 4.01 -7.27 -8.97
CA SER A 67 4.98 -7.10 -10.05
C SER A 67 6.42 -7.26 -9.52
N PRO A 68 7.41 -7.59 -10.38
CA PRO A 68 8.80 -7.69 -9.97
C PRO A 68 9.31 -6.46 -9.20
N PHE A 69 8.79 -5.26 -9.49
CA PHE A 69 9.10 -4.04 -8.75
C PHE A 69 8.74 -4.14 -7.27
N TRP A 70 7.49 -4.54 -6.97
CA TRP A 70 6.98 -4.66 -5.61
C TRP A 70 7.69 -5.78 -4.84
N LEU A 71 7.89 -6.92 -5.49
CA LEU A 71 8.57 -8.09 -4.92
C LEU A 71 10.05 -7.80 -4.58
N GLN A 72 10.78 -7.15 -5.49
CA GLN A 72 12.20 -6.79 -5.25
C GLN A 72 12.35 -5.82 -4.09
N ARG A 73 11.42 -4.87 -3.95
CA ARG A 73 11.39 -3.91 -2.85
C ARG A 73 10.87 -4.50 -1.55
N ARG A 74 10.30 -5.72 -1.61
CA ARG A 74 9.65 -6.39 -0.49
C ARG A 74 8.59 -5.50 0.15
N TRP A 75 7.82 -4.78 -0.67
CA TRP A 75 6.68 -4.02 -0.20
C TRP A 75 5.43 -4.86 -0.46
N ILE A 76 4.61 -5.05 0.57
CA ILE A 76 3.44 -5.92 0.51
C ILE A 76 2.17 -5.10 0.65
N LEU A 77 1.12 -5.55 -0.05
CA LEU A 77 -0.24 -5.14 0.23
C LEU A 77 -0.82 -6.04 1.31
N GLU A 78 -1.34 -5.43 2.37
CA GLU A 78 -2.16 -6.06 3.40
C GLU A 78 -3.55 -5.44 3.35
N ILE A 79 -4.56 -6.24 3.71
CA ILE A 79 -5.95 -5.81 3.73
C ILE A 79 -6.51 -6.18 5.10
N GLU A 80 -6.98 -5.18 5.82
CA GLU A 80 -7.65 -5.33 7.11
C GLU A 80 -9.13 -4.99 6.92
N VAL A 81 -10.01 -5.74 7.57
CA VAL A 81 -11.45 -5.49 7.54
C VAL A 81 -11.91 -5.24 8.97
N GLU A 82 -12.42 -4.04 9.22
CA GLU A 82 -12.89 -3.58 10.53
C GLU A 82 -14.30 -3.02 10.42
N PHE A 83 -15.30 -3.78 10.90
CA PHE A 83 -16.72 -3.41 10.79
C PHE A 83 -17.12 -3.08 9.34
N GLU A 84 -17.57 -1.84 9.09
CA GLU A 84 -17.96 -1.29 7.78
C GLU A 84 -16.78 -0.65 7.02
N ASN A 85 -15.53 -0.97 7.40
CA ASN A 85 -14.34 -0.43 6.75
C ASN A 85 -13.44 -1.55 6.21
N VAL A 86 -12.95 -1.34 5.00
CA VAL A 86 -11.80 -2.07 4.45
C VAL A 86 -10.60 -1.12 4.40
N ILE A 87 -9.50 -1.55 5.02
CA ILE A 87 -8.26 -0.79 5.09
C ILE A 87 -7.22 -1.52 4.24
N TYR A 88 -6.69 -0.83 3.24
CA TYR A 88 -5.60 -1.32 2.39
C TYR A 88 -4.30 -0.67 2.86
N LEU A 89 -3.31 -1.51 3.16
CA LEU A 89 -2.01 -1.09 3.67
C LEU A 89 -0.91 -1.54 2.72
N ILE A 90 -0.06 -0.61 2.28
CA ILE A 90 1.23 -0.96 1.67
C ILE A 90 2.31 -0.60 2.66
N ARG A 91 3.20 -1.56 2.95
CA ARG A 91 4.35 -1.32 3.81
C ARG A 91 5.52 -2.25 3.48
N PRO A 92 6.75 -1.89 3.83
CA PRO A 92 7.87 -2.82 3.78
C PRO A 92 7.57 -4.08 4.59
N TYR A 93 7.92 -5.24 4.04
CA TYR A 93 7.77 -6.52 4.70
C TYR A 93 8.75 -6.61 5.86
N GLN A 94 8.23 -6.59 7.09
CA GLN A 94 9.04 -6.59 8.32
C GLN A 94 9.10 -7.96 9.03
N TYR A 95 8.40 -8.99 8.52
CA TYR A 95 8.18 -10.25 9.25
C TYR A 95 9.29 -11.32 9.14
N ILE A 96 10.58 -10.95 9.08
CA ILE A 96 11.71 -11.91 9.24
C ILE A 96 12.63 -11.61 10.45
N LEU A 97 12.31 -10.65 11.32
CA LEU A 97 13.10 -10.42 12.56
C LEU A 97 12.25 -10.23 13.84
N LYS A 98 11.16 -10.99 13.98
CA LYS A 98 10.56 -11.27 15.31
C LYS A 98 10.30 -12.77 15.46
N ARG A 99 11.35 -13.59 15.31
CA ARG A 99 11.36 -14.93 15.91
C ARG A 99 12.06 -14.83 17.27
N SER A 100 11.23 -14.93 18.31
CA SER A 100 11.56 -15.43 19.65
C SER A 100 12.32 -14.51 20.62
N PHE A 101 11.57 -13.66 21.32
CA PHE A 101 11.84 -13.37 22.75
C PHE A 101 10.50 -13.23 23.50
N TYR A 102 9.89 -14.37 23.81
CA TYR A 102 9.01 -14.56 24.97
C TYR A 102 9.39 -15.93 25.56
N ILE A 103 10.35 -15.93 26.49
CA ILE A 103 10.20 -16.16 27.95
C ILE A 103 9.94 -17.63 28.29
N GLU A 104 10.94 -18.28 28.89
CA GLU A 104 10.80 -18.89 30.22
C GLU A 104 11.65 -18.08 31.20
#